data_AF-A0A8T5ED54-F1
#
_entry.id   AF-A0A8T5ED54-F1
#
_cell.length_a   1.000
_cell.length_b   1.000
_cell.length_c   1.000
_cell.angle_alpha   90.00
_cell.angle_beta   90.00
_cell.angle_gamma   90.00
#
_symmetry.space_group_name_H-M   'P 1'
#
loop_
_entity.id
_entity.type
_entity.pdbx_description
1 polymer ?
#
loop_
_entity_poly.entity_id
_entity_poly.type
_entity_poly.pdbx_seq_one_letter_code
_entity_poly.pdbx_strand_id
1 'polypeptide(L)'
;MSPTDRPIFFEFPNSPIRGIPLISESREYLNLGFMEVGCKPTRKRTQLRDKKELFYKWWGDQYKNQHGIEWTPTVYRILAHYCPEIQPRLYARKTELDVVVLYTEISPEMLGGLNEYDKEQIYRVVKNNQRRRDLLEEIIETKDAESLHKLIVEGGRIPQVEMLRGKMAEILAQKDIEENLPFGMNFFRNSSINYFNRRYRNGTEIDGVLTFYGEETFMELVERFGTIDHLTIKDRWN
;
A
#
# COMPACT_ATOMS: atom_id res chain seq x y z
N MET A 1 -23.69 -35.84 0.59
CA MET A 1 -22.74 -34.70 0.59
C MET A 1 -22.12 -34.65 1.96
N SER A 2 -20.80 -34.79 2.03
CA SER A 2 -20.02 -34.61 3.25
C SER A 2 -20.11 -33.14 3.68
N PRO A 3 -20.03 -32.80 4.99
CA PRO A 3 -19.87 -31.42 5.45
C PRO A 3 -18.70 -30.66 4.79
N THR A 4 -17.76 -31.37 4.16
CA THR A 4 -16.62 -30.85 3.39
C THR A 4 -16.95 -30.47 1.93
N ASP A 5 -18.18 -30.70 1.44
CA ASP A 5 -18.55 -30.42 0.04
C ASP A 5 -19.08 -28.98 -0.18
N ARG A 6 -19.09 -28.13 0.87
CA ARG A 6 -19.46 -26.72 0.72
C ARG A 6 -18.24 -25.92 0.26
N PRO A 7 -18.36 -25.08 -0.79
CA PRO A 7 -17.28 -24.20 -1.18
C PRO A 7 -16.90 -23.30 0.00
N ILE A 8 -15.60 -23.28 0.32
CA ILE A 8 -15.06 -22.45 1.40
C ILE A 8 -14.55 -21.15 0.76
N PHE A 9 -15.08 -20.05 1.24
CA PHE A 9 -14.71 -18.72 0.79
C PHE A 9 -13.96 -17.98 1.90
N PHE A 10 -12.98 -17.21 1.48
CA PHE A 10 -12.37 -16.18 2.28
C PHE A 10 -13.27 -14.94 2.29
N GLU A 11 -13.46 -14.41 3.49
CA GLU A 11 -14.19 -13.17 3.73
C GLU A 11 -13.36 -12.30 4.64
N PHE A 12 -13.22 -11.02 4.30
CA PHE A 12 -12.64 -10.05 5.21
C PHE A 12 -13.68 -9.66 6.27
N PRO A 13 -13.39 -9.80 7.57
CA PRO A 13 -14.21 -9.27 8.66
C PRO A 13 -14.60 -7.82 8.44
N ASN A 14 -15.90 -7.56 8.57
CA ASN A 14 -16.50 -6.23 8.45
C ASN A 14 -16.21 -5.51 7.12
N SER A 15 -15.94 -6.27 6.05
CA SER A 15 -15.73 -5.75 4.70
C SER A 15 -16.94 -6.03 3.79
N PRO A 16 -17.23 -5.14 2.81
CA PRO A 16 -18.11 -5.45 1.70
C PRO A 16 -17.54 -6.54 0.75
N ILE A 17 -16.24 -6.83 0.79
CA ILE A 17 -15.59 -7.84 -0.06
C ILE A 17 -15.82 -9.22 0.56
N ARG A 18 -16.52 -10.10 -0.17
CA ARG A 18 -16.89 -11.45 0.27
C ARG A 18 -16.77 -12.45 -0.87
N GLY A 19 -16.76 -13.73 -0.53
CA GLY A 19 -16.86 -14.80 -1.53
C GLY A 19 -15.58 -15.01 -2.33
N ILE A 20 -14.40 -14.72 -1.78
CA ILE A 20 -13.13 -15.01 -2.44
C ILE A 20 -12.88 -16.52 -2.33
N PRO A 21 -12.85 -17.30 -3.43
CA PRO A 21 -12.73 -18.75 -3.32
C PRO A 21 -11.35 -19.14 -2.77
N LEU A 22 -11.33 -20.13 -1.86
CA LEU A 22 -10.08 -20.72 -1.35
C LEU A 22 -9.67 -22.00 -2.08
N ILE A 23 -10.59 -22.52 -2.88
CA ILE A 23 -10.45 -23.77 -3.60
C ILE A 23 -10.96 -23.51 -5.02
N SER A 24 -10.20 -23.95 -6.02
CA SER A 24 -10.56 -23.85 -7.44
C SER A 24 -11.73 -24.77 -7.80
N GLU A 25 -12.26 -24.61 -9.01
CA GLU A 25 -13.23 -25.56 -9.59
C GLU A 25 -12.62 -26.97 -9.75
N SER A 26 -11.29 -27.07 -9.95
CA SER A 26 -10.52 -28.32 -10.00
C SER A 26 -10.23 -28.93 -8.62
N ARG A 27 -10.74 -28.33 -7.54
CA ARG A 27 -10.50 -28.72 -6.13
C ARG A 27 -9.07 -28.52 -5.62
N GLU A 28 -8.30 -27.67 -6.27
CA GLU A 28 -6.95 -27.31 -5.84
C GLU A 28 -7.01 -26.11 -4.89
N TYR A 29 -6.17 -26.12 -3.85
CA TYR A 29 -6.06 -24.97 -2.96
C TYR A 29 -5.46 -23.79 -3.69
N LEU A 30 -6.14 -22.66 -3.61
CA LEU A 30 -5.69 -21.44 -4.22
C LEU A 30 -4.72 -20.71 -3.27
N ASN A 31 -3.53 -20.38 -3.77
CA ASN A 31 -2.51 -19.72 -2.96
C ASN A 31 -2.82 -18.22 -2.85
N LEU A 32 -3.35 -17.77 -1.71
CA LEU A 32 -3.66 -16.35 -1.51
C LEU A 32 -2.42 -15.54 -1.07
N GLY A 33 -2.24 -14.39 -1.68
CA GLY A 33 -1.25 -13.37 -1.38
C GLY A 33 -1.90 -12.03 -1.05
N PHE A 34 -1.39 -11.37 -0.03
CA PHE A 34 -1.81 -10.08 0.49
C PHE A 34 -0.64 -9.11 0.36
N MET A 35 -0.88 -7.86 -0.06
CA MET A 35 0.14 -6.81 0.02
C MET A 35 -0.25 -5.76 1.07
N GLU A 36 0.73 -5.21 1.78
CA GLU A 36 0.56 -4.04 2.63
C GLU A 36 1.52 -2.94 2.18
N VAL A 37 1.03 -1.71 1.93
CA VAL A 37 1.90 -0.59 1.51
C VAL A 37 1.99 0.47 2.60
N GLY A 38 3.20 0.67 3.13
CA GLY A 38 3.50 1.79 4.03
C GLY A 38 4.01 3.00 3.27
N CYS A 39 3.49 4.20 3.59
CA CYS A 39 3.93 5.47 2.96
C CYS A 39 4.45 6.52 3.96
N LYS A 40 4.31 6.29 5.27
CA LYS A 40 4.74 7.24 6.31
C LYS A 40 6.21 7.06 6.71
N PRO A 41 6.95 8.17 6.95
CA PRO A 41 8.36 8.12 7.33
C PRO A 41 8.62 7.62 8.76
N THR A 42 7.69 7.76 9.71
CA THR A 42 7.87 7.32 11.11
C THR A 42 6.77 6.36 11.60
N ARG A 43 7.14 5.42 12.49
CA ARG A 43 6.28 4.45 13.20
C ARG A 43 5.51 3.41 12.36
N LYS A 44 5.41 3.56 11.04
CA LYS A 44 4.62 2.67 10.18
C LYS A 44 5.22 1.27 10.01
N ARG A 45 6.54 1.13 10.11
CA ARG A 45 7.22 -0.20 10.15
C ARG A 45 6.72 -1.07 11.30
N THR A 46 6.55 -0.50 12.49
CA THR A 46 5.99 -1.20 13.65
C THR A 46 4.52 -1.58 13.42
N GLN A 47 3.74 -0.69 12.78
CA GLN A 47 2.34 -0.97 12.43
C GLN A 47 2.20 -2.13 11.43
N LEU A 48 3.03 -2.18 10.37
CA LEU A 48 3.03 -3.27 9.38
C LEU A 48 3.43 -4.62 10.02
N ARG A 49 4.32 -4.61 11.03
CA ARG A 49 4.66 -5.80 11.79
C ARG A 49 3.45 -6.35 12.53
N ASP A 50 2.82 -5.52 13.35
CA ASP A 50 1.74 -5.93 14.25
C ASP A 50 0.51 -6.46 13.47
N LYS A 51 0.28 -5.98 12.24
CA LYS A 51 -0.85 -6.43 11.40
C LYS A 51 -0.71 -7.85 10.86
N LYS A 52 0.47 -8.25 10.37
CA LYS A 52 0.72 -9.61 9.88
C LYS A 52 0.50 -10.67 10.96
N GLU A 53 0.99 -10.39 12.17
CA GLU A 53 0.80 -11.27 13.33
C GLU A 53 -0.69 -11.42 13.67
N LEU A 54 -1.44 -10.32 13.64
CA LEU A 54 -2.89 -10.34 13.85
C LEU A 54 -3.63 -11.12 12.76
N PHE A 55 -3.25 -10.94 11.49
CA PHE A 55 -3.83 -11.66 10.36
C PHE A 55 -3.59 -13.17 10.47
N TYR A 56 -2.35 -13.61 10.74
CA TYR A 56 -2.03 -15.04 10.89
C TYR A 56 -2.71 -15.68 12.09
N LYS A 57 -2.80 -14.97 13.22
CA LYS A 57 -3.57 -15.44 14.36
C LYS A 57 -5.04 -15.64 13.97
N TRP A 58 -5.65 -14.63 13.36
CA TRP A 58 -7.04 -14.72 12.91
C TRP A 58 -7.27 -15.82 11.89
N TRP A 59 -6.34 -16.01 10.93
CA TRP A 59 -6.41 -17.09 9.94
C TRP A 59 -6.39 -18.46 10.60
N GLY A 60 -5.50 -18.66 11.58
CA GLY A 60 -5.45 -19.87 12.39
C GLY A 60 -6.78 -20.15 13.10
N ASP A 61 -7.34 -19.12 13.73
CA ASP A 61 -8.60 -19.25 14.48
C ASP A 61 -9.82 -19.49 13.60
N GLN A 62 -9.87 -18.91 12.39
CA GLN A 62 -11.04 -18.98 11.51
C GLN A 62 -10.98 -20.11 10.48
N TYR A 63 -9.83 -20.34 9.84
CA TYR A 63 -9.74 -21.27 8.71
C TYR A 63 -9.02 -22.56 9.07
N LYS A 64 -7.89 -22.48 9.78
CA LYS A 64 -7.17 -23.69 10.18
C LYS A 64 -7.99 -24.51 11.18
N ASN A 65 -8.40 -23.90 12.28
CA ASN A 65 -9.08 -24.60 13.37
C ASN A 65 -10.52 -25.02 13.03
N GLN A 66 -11.26 -24.24 12.24
CA GLN A 66 -12.68 -24.52 11.94
C GLN A 66 -12.88 -25.29 10.64
N HIS A 67 -11.98 -25.15 9.66
CA HIS A 67 -12.14 -25.71 8.32
C HIS A 67 -11.01 -26.67 7.90
N GLY A 68 -9.98 -26.88 8.74
CA GLY A 68 -8.87 -27.80 8.44
C GLY A 68 -7.94 -27.31 7.33
N ILE A 69 -7.95 -26.02 7.03
CA ILE A 69 -7.05 -25.44 6.01
C ILE A 69 -5.65 -25.27 6.63
N GLU A 70 -4.72 -26.14 6.23
CA GLU A 70 -3.38 -26.20 6.82
C GLU A 70 -2.42 -25.11 6.31
N TRP A 71 -2.65 -24.58 5.11
CA TRP A 71 -1.83 -23.52 4.52
C TRP A 71 -2.22 -22.13 5.06
N THR A 72 -1.31 -21.16 4.96
CA THR A 72 -1.53 -19.76 5.38
C THR A 72 -1.19 -18.82 4.23
N PRO A 73 -1.98 -17.77 3.99
CA PRO A 73 -1.70 -16.81 2.93
C PRO A 73 -0.37 -16.07 3.12
N THR A 74 0.29 -15.72 2.02
CA THR A 74 1.51 -14.92 2.06
C THR A 74 1.15 -13.43 2.22
N VAL A 75 1.92 -12.70 3.03
CA VAL A 75 1.75 -11.25 3.23
C VAL A 75 3.04 -10.54 2.86
N TYR A 76 3.02 -9.81 1.74
CA TYR A 76 4.09 -8.96 1.21
C TYR A 76 3.95 -7.52 1.71
N ARG A 77 5.07 -6.83 1.89
CA ARG A 77 5.13 -5.47 2.41
C ARG A 77 5.94 -4.57 1.50
N ILE A 78 5.29 -3.54 1.00
CA ILE A 78 5.93 -2.46 0.25
C ILE A 78 6.08 -1.25 1.16
N LEU A 79 7.23 -0.60 1.13
CA LEU A 79 7.43 0.75 1.65
C LEU A 79 7.55 1.70 0.47
N ALA A 80 6.50 2.46 0.18
CA ALA A 80 6.58 3.58 -0.74
C ALA A 80 7.13 4.81 -0.02
N HIS A 81 8.09 5.49 -0.63
CA HIS A 81 8.69 6.66 -0.03
C HIS A 81 9.07 7.66 -1.11
N TYR A 82 8.68 8.91 -0.90
CA TYR A 82 9.14 10.01 -1.71
C TYR A 82 10.31 10.69 -1.02
N CYS A 83 11.54 10.33 -1.37
CA CYS A 83 12.71 11.12 -0.99
C CYS A 83 13.89 10.80 -1.91
N PRO A 84 14.32 11.76 -2.74
CA PRO A 84 15.40 11.55 -3.70
C PRO A 84 16.76 11.28 -3.04
N GLU A 85 16.97 11.78 -1.81
CA GLU A 85 18.28 11.75 -1.16
C GLU A 85 18.46 10.59 -0.16
N ILE A 86 17.37 9.93 0.24
CA ILE A 86 17.46 8.83 1.20
C ILE A 86 17.93 7.58 0.47
N GLN A 87 19.08 7.05 0.91
CA GLN A 87 19.42 5.65 0.68
C GLN A 87 18.80 4.81 1.80
N PRO A 88 17.61 4.19 1.60
CA PRO A 88 17.06 3.31 2.60
C PRO A 88 18.01 2.12 2.76
N ARG A 89 18.49 1.92 3.99
CA ARG A 89 19.21 0.69 4.37
C ARG A 89 18.16 -0.39 4.68
N LEU A 90 18.21 -1.48 3.94
CA LEU A 90 17.47 -2.72 4.26
C LEU A 90 18.17 -3.37 5.47
N TYR A 91 17.78 -2.99 6.69
CA TYR A 91 18.29 -3.66 7.88
C TYR A 91 17.55 -5.00 8.06
N ALA A 92 18.20 -6.09 7.67
CA ALA A 92 17.67 -7.46 7.63
C ALA A 92 17.19 -8.06 8.98
N ARG A 93 17.11 -7.30 10.08
CA ARG A 93 16.85 -7.88 11.42
C ARG A 93 15.80 -7.22 12.31
N LYS A 94 14.95 -6.27 11.87
CA LYS A 94 13.89 -5.77 12.78
C LYS A 94 12.44 -5.64 12.27
N THR A 95 12.13 -5.60 10.97
CA THR A 95 10.73 -5.56 10.44
C THR A 95 10.74 -5.83 8.93
N GLU A 96 10.81 -7.10 8.50
CA GLU A 96 10.98 -7.48 7.07
C GLU A 96 9.98 -6.79 6.15
N LEU A 97 10.50 -5.86 5.34
CA LEU A 97 9.88 -5.28 4.15
C LEU A 97 10.31 -6.15 2.98
N ASP A 98 9.41 -6.38 2.03
CA ASP A 98 9.70 -7.17 0.83
C ASP A 98 10.21 -6.26 -0.29
N VAL A 99 9.64 -5.04 -0.41
CA VAL A 99 10.00 -4.05 -1.44
C VAL A 99 10.02 -2.64 -0.85
N VAL A 100 10.94 -1.81 -1.33
CA VAL A 100 10.94 -0.36 -1.14
C VAL A 100 10.81 0.31 -2.50
N VAL A 101 9.77 1.10 -2.66
CA VAL A 101 9.51 1.91 -3.86
C VAL A 101 9.92 3.35 -3.54
N LEU A 102 10.97 3.83 -4.20
CA LEU A 102 11.48 5.18 -4.03
C LEU A 102 11.08 6.05 -5.21
N TYR A 103 10.34 7.10 -4.93
CA TYR A 103 10.04 8.15 -5.91
C TYR A 103 11.22 9.13 -5.92
N THR A 104 11.92 9.20 -7.05
CA THR A 104 13.09 10.05 -7.24
C THR A 104 12.70 11.47 -7.66
N GLU A 105 11.57 11.62 -8.34
CA GLU A 105 11.05 12.91 -8.80
C GLU A 105 9.52 12.93 -8.80
N ILE A 106 8.96 14.13 -9.00
CA ILE A 106 7.55 14.32 -9.35
C ILE A 106 7.54 14.89 -10.75
N SER A 107 6.75 14.31 -11.65
CA SER A 107 6.58 14.83 -13.01
C SER A 107 5.29 15.65 -13.13
N PRO A 108 5.19 16.57 -14.12
CA PRO A 108 3.94 17.29 -14.41
C PRO A 108 2.77 16.36 -14.74
N GLU A 109 3.03 15.20 -15.34
CA GLU A 109 2.03 14.19 -15.68
C GLU A 109 1.41 13.59 -14.42
N MET A 110 2.22 13.28 -13.40
CA MET A 110 1.72 12.81 -12.10
C MET A 110 0.76 13.82 -11.47
N LEU A 111 1.11 15.11 -11.52
CA LEU A 111 0.26 16.18 -11.02
C LEU A 111 -1.00 16.33 -11.86
N GLY A 112 -0.88 16.18 -13.18
CA GLY A 112 -2.00 16.14 -14.10
C GLY A 112 -2.97 14.98 -13.85
N GLY A 113 -2.48 13.86 -13.30
CA GLY A 113 -3.27 12.69 -12.93
C GLY A 113 -4.06 12.83 -11.62
N LEU A 114 -3.80 13.86 -10.80
CA LEU A 114 -4.49 14.05 -9.52
C LEU A 114 -5.97 14.39 -9.72
N ASN A 115 -6.87 13.60 -9.12
CA ASN A 115 -8.29 13.92 -9.08
C ASN A 115 -8.58 14.88 -7.90
N GLU A 116 -9.80 15.43 -7.83
CA GLU A 116 -10.20 16.37 -6.76
C GLU A 116 -10.10 15.78 -5.34
N TYR A 117 -10.34 14.47 -5.19
CA TYR A 117 -10.17 13.79 -3.91
C TYR A 117 -8.69 13.74 -3.49
N ASP A 118 -7.79 13.45 -4.41
CA ASP A 118 -6.34 13.41 -4.17
C ASP A 118 -5.84 14.81 -3.75
N LYS A 119 -6.26 15.85 -4.48
CA LYS A 119 -5.93 17.26 -4.19
C LYS A 119 -6.38 17.66 -2.78
N GLU A 120 -7.64 17.35 -2.43
CA GLU A 120 -8.18 17.66 -1.11
C GLU A 120 -7.40 16.95 0.02
N GLN A 121 -6.95 15.70 -0.20
CA GLN A 121 -6.11 14.99 0.77
C GLN A 121 -4.75 15.64 0.96
N ILE A 122 -4.17 16.17 -0.11
CA ILE A 122 -2.91 16.94 -0.08
C ILE A 122 -3.11 18.24 0.71
N TYR A 123 -4.14 19.03 0.39
CA TYR A 123 -4.41 20.32 1.05
C TYR A 123 -4.69 20.17 2.55
N ARG A 124 -5.34 19.08 2.97
CA ARG A 124 -5.61 18.79 4.39
C ARG A 124 -4.35 18.69 5.24
N VAL A 125 -3.21 18.32 4.66
CA VAL A 125 -1.96 18.21 5.40
C VAL A 125 -1.48 19.57 5.92
N VAL A 126 -1.72 20.64 5.16
CA VAL A 126 -1.28 22.01 5.48
C VAL A 126 -2.40 22.91 5.98
N LYS A 127 -3.56 22.36 6.34
CA LYS A 127 -4.80 23.09 6.67
C LYS A 127 -4.69 24.22 7.72
N ASN A 128 -3.69 24.17 8.59
CA ASN A 128 -3.48 25.18 9.65
C ASN A 128 -2.57 26.35 9.20
N ASN A 129 -2.12 26.37 7.94
CA ASN A 129 -1.25 27.43 7.40
C ASN A 129 -1.79 27.88 6.04
N GLN A 130 -2.62 28.92 6.06
CA GLN A 130 -3.30 29.42 4.85
C GLN A 130 -2.30 29.78 3.74
N ARG A 131 -1.22 30.50 4.06
CA ARG A 131 -0.20 30.88 3.07
C ARG A 131 0.45 29.67 2.38
N ARG A 132 0.71 28.57 3.11
CA ARG A 132 1.24 27.34 2.51
C ARG A 132 0.19 26.60 1.69
N ARG A 133 -1.07 26.67 2.12
CA ARG A 133 -2.18 26.09 1.38
C ARG A 133 -2.35 26.80 0.05
N ASP A 134 -2.42 28.13 0.05
CA ASP A 134 -2.55 28.94 -1.17
C ASP A 134 -1.39 28.66 -2.15
N LEU A 135 -0.15 28.58 -1.65
CA LEU A 135 1.02 28.20 -2.45
C LEU A 135 0.90 26.78 -3.03
N LEU A 136 0.41 25.82 -2.24
CA LEU A 136 0.27 24.44 -2.69
C LEU A 136 -0.87 24.28 -3.71
N GLU A 137 -1.95 25.04 -3.54
CA GLU A 137 -3.06 25.14 -4.51
C GLU A 137 -2.54 25.69 -5.84
N GLU A 138 -1.81 26.81 -5.83
CA GLU A 138 -1.18 27.39 -7.03
C GLU A 138 -0.25 26.39 -7.73
N ILE A 139 0.63 25.72 -6.99
CA ILE A 139 1.56 24.71 -7.51
C ILE A 139 0.82 23.54 -8.18
N ILE A 140 -0.23 23.03 -7.54
CA ILE A 140 -1.00 21.89 -8.07
C ILE A 140 -1.84 22.29 -9.28
N GLU A 141 -2.46 23.47 -9.25
CA GLU A 141 -3.26 23.99 -10.36
C GLU A 141 -2.42 24.26 -11.61
N THR A 142 -1.22 24.82 -11.41
CA THR A 142 -0.25 25.09 -12.49
C THR A 142 0.57 23.86 -12.90
N LYS A 143 0.42 22.74 -12.19
CA LYS A 143 1.20 21.51 -12.37
C LYS A 143 2.71 21.74 -12.27
N ASP A 144 3.12 22.67 -11.40
CA ASP A 144 4.52 23.02 -11.17
C ASP A 144 5.22 21.94 -10.31
N ALA A 145 5.64 20.88 -10.98
CA ALA A 145 6.29 19.74 -10.33
C ALA A 145 7.63 20.11 -9.68
N GLU A 146 8.38 21.05 -10.26
CA GLU A 146 9.65 21.52 -9.72
C GLU A 146 9.46 22.25 -8.39
N SER A 147 8.49 23.18 -8.32
CA SER A 147 8.19 23.90 -7.08
C SER A 147 7.64 22.97 -6.01
N LEU A 148 6.83 21.97 -6.36
CA LEU A 148 6.38 20.96 -5.40
C LEU A 148 7.54 20.12 -4.87
N HIS A 149 8.45 19.72 -5.76
CA HIS A 149 9.64 18.97 -5.39
C HIS A 149 10.51 19.77 -4.40
N LYS A 150 10.84 21.02 -4.73
CA LYS A 150 11.57 21.94 -3.84
C LYS A 150 10.88 22.09 -2.49
N LEU A 151 9.56 22.33 -2.47
CA LEU A 151 8.78 22.47 -1.24
C LEU A 151 8.92 21.26 -0.31
N ILE A 152 8.93 20.04 -0.87
CA ILE A 152 8.97 18.80 -0.10
C ILE A 152 10.40 18.41 0.33
N VAL A 153 11.40 18.67 -0.52
CA VAL A 153 12.80 18.30 -0.28
C VAL A 153 13.48 19.33 0.63
N GLU A 154 13.40 20.62 0.29
CA GLU A 154 14.08 21.70 1.02
C GLU A 154 13.42 22.01 2.37
N GLY A 155 12.15 21.64 2.54
CA GLY A 155 11.38 21.83 3.77
C GLY A 155 11.90 21.02 4.98
N GLY A 156 12.92 20.17 4.81
CA GLY A 156 13.64 19.49 5.90
C GLY A 156 12.77 18.55 6.75
N ARG A 157 13.03 18.53 8.07
CA ARG A 157 12.31 17.71 9.08
C ARG A 157 11.12 18.46 9.72
N ILE A 158 10.50 19.37 8.97
CA ILE A 158 9.29 20.05 9.43
C ILE A 158 8.14 19.03 9.41
N PRO A 159 7.43 18.77 10.53
CA PRO A 159 6.43 17.71 10.61
C PRO A 159 5.35 17.77 9.51
N GLN A 160 4.90 18.97 9.14
CA GLN A 160 3.94 19.16 8.06
C GLN A 160 4.50 18.77 6.68
N VAL A 161 5.78 19.01 6.44
CA VAL A 161 6.47 18.61 5.20
C VAL A 161 6.68 17.10 5.17
N GLU A 162 7.02 16.48 6.31
CA GLU A 162 7.09 15.01 6.42
C GLU A 162 5.72 14.35 6.19
N MET A 163 4.64 14.96 6.68
CA MET A 163 3.28 14.51 6.41
C MET A 163 2.90 14.67 4.93
N LEU A 164 3.31 15.78 4.30
CA LEU A 164 3.03 16.05 2.88
C LEU A 164 3.77 15.03 2.02
N ARG A 165 5.05 14.79 2.32
CA ARG A 165 5.88 13.76 1.69
C ARG A 165 5.24 12.38 1.79
N GLY A 166 4.79 12.00 2.99
CA GLY A 166 4.12 10.72 3.20
C GLY A 166 2.78 10.61 2.46
N LYS A 167 2.03 11.71 2.35
CA LYS A 167 0.76 11.76 1.59
C LYS A 167 1.00 11.70 0.08
N MET A 168 2.02 12.37 -0.43
CA MET A 168 2.41 12.28 -1.84
C MET A 168 2.86 10.87 -2.21
N ALA A 169 3.77 10.28 -1.43
CA ALA A 169 4.20 8.89 -1.63
C ALA A 169 3.02 7.90 -1.64
N GLU A 170 2.00 8.19 -0.83
CA GLU A 170 0.78 7.41 -0.78
C GLU A 170 -0.05 7.56 -2.05
N ILE A 171 -0.39 8.77 -2.47
CA ILE A 171 -1.20 9.00 -3.68
C ILE A 171 -0.49 8.43 -4.92
N LEU A 172 0.82 8.66 -5.05
CA LEU A 172 1.58 8.16 -6.19
C LEU A 172 1.63 6.63 -6.19
N ALA A 173 1.91 5.99 -5.04
CA ALA A 173 1.90 4.54 -4.96
C ALA A 173 0.55 3.93 -5.28
N GLN A 174 -0.55 4.58 -4.88
CA GLN A 174 -1.86 4.12 -5.26
C GLN A 174 -2.07 4.15 -6.78
N LYS A 175 -1.70 5.26 -7.43
CA LYS A 175 -1.87 5.43 -8.87
C LYS A 175 -1.01 4.44 -9.65
N ASP A 176 0.27 4.33 -9.30
CA ASP A 176 1.18 3.42 -9.98
C ASP A 176 0.73 1.96 -9.81
N ILE A 177 0.25 1.57 -8.62
CA ILE A 177 -0.36 0.26 -8.41
C ILE A 177 -1.55 0.09 -9.35
N GLU A 178 -2.52 1.02 -9.33
CA GLU A 178 -3.76 0.96 -10.14
C GLU A 178 -3.46 0.85 -11.65
N GLU A 179 -2.45 1.57 -12.15
CA GLU A 179 -2.07 1.60 -13.56
C GLU A 179 -1.28 0.36 -14.01
N ASN A 180 -0.56 -0.28 -13.08
CA ASN A 180 0.35 -1.39 -13.40
C ASN A 180 -0.12 -2.76 -12.89
N LEU A 181 -1.35 -2.88 -12.38
CA LEU A 181 -1.93 -4.14 -11.93
C LEU A 181 -1.77 -5.25 -13.00
N PRO A 182 -1.10 -6.38 -12.69
CA PRO A 182 -1.08 -7.51 -13.60
C PRO A 182 -2.45 -8.18 -13.76
N PHE A 183 -2.55 -9.11 -14.70
CA PHE A 183 -3.80 -9.85 -14.87
C PHE A 183 -4.06 -10.74 -13.65
N GLY A 184 -5.32 -10.88 -13.24
CA GLY A 184 -5.67 -11.58 -11.99
C GLY A 184 -5.44 -10.74 -10.74
N MET A 185 -5.04 -9.47 -10.90
CA MET A 185 -4.74 -8.52 -9.82
C MET A 185 -5.91 -7.58 -9.49
N ASN A 186 -6.53 -7.74 -8.33
CA ASN A 186 -7.46 -6.82 -7.67
C ASN A 186 -6.84 -5.90 -6.61
N PHE A 187 -7.07 -4.59 -6.75
CA PHE A 187 -6.77 -3.59 -5.73
C PHE A 187 -7.97 -3.18 -4.89
N PHE A 188 -7.84 -3.38 -3.59
CA PHE A 188 -8.84 -2.96 -2.61
C PHE A 188 -8.29 -1.84 -1.73
N ARG A 189 -9.05 -0.75 -1.64
CA ARG A 189 -8.71 0.42 -0.82
C ARG A 189 -9.01 0.13 0.66
N ASN A 190 -8.36 0.87 1.56
CA ASN A 190 -8.58 0.73 3.01
C ASN A 190 -10.06 0.95 3.41
N SER A 191 -10.75 1.88 2.73
CA SER A 191 -12.19 2.10 2.93
C SER A 191 -13.04 0.84 2.66
N SER A 192 -12.55 -0.07 1.82
CA SER A 192 -13.17 -1.35 1.50
C SER A 192 -12.76 -2.45 2.47
N ILE A 193 -11.73 -2.28 3.31
CA ILE A 193 -11.16 -3.33 4.17
C ILE A 193 -11.07 -2.82 5.61
N ASN A 194 -12.18 -2.87 6.35
CA ASN A 194 -12.26 -2.37 7.74
C ASN A 194 -11.65 -3.31 8.80
N TYR A 195 -10.69 -4.14 8.41
CA TYR A 195 -10.32 -5.41 9.06
C TYR A 195 -9.65 -5.25 10.45
N PHE A 196 -8.82 -4.22 10.68
CA PHE A 196 -8.17 -3.97 12.00
C PHE A 196 -8.20 -2.51 12.48
N ASN A 197 -9.07 -1.67 11.93
CA ASN A 197 -9.07 -0.22 12.19
C ASN A 197 -9.52 0.17 13.63
N ARG A 198 -10.08 -0.75 14.42
CA ARG A 198 -10.51 -0.46 15.82
C ARG A 198 -9.34 -0.12 16.77
N ARG A 199 -8.12 -0.64 16.56
CA ARG A 199 -6.94 -0.30 17.40
C ARG A 199 -6.13 0.90 16.89
N TYR A 200 -6.27 1.30 15.62
CA TYR A 200 -5.47 2.35 15.00
C TYR A 200 -6.37 3.37 14.27
N ARG A 201 -7.09 4.20 15.03
CA ARG A 201 -8.06 5.19 14.51
C ARG A 201 -7.48 6.26 13.56
N ASN A 202 -6.15 6.43 13.46
CA ASN A 202 -5.48 7.53 12.71
C ASN A 202 -4.35 7.05 11.77
N GLY A 203 -4.58 6.00 10.97
CA GLY A 203 -3.54 5.14 10.42
C GLY A 203 -3.01 5.31 8.99
N THR A 204 -3.25 6.40 8.25
CA THR A 204 -2.83 6.61 6.82
C THR A 204 -3.43 5.67 5.76
N GLU A 205 -3.58 6.20 4.55
CA GLU A 205 -4.62 5.89 3.55
C GLU A 205 -4.15 4.94 2.44
N ILE A 206 -2.93 4.39 2.51
CA ILE A 206 -2.69 3.03 1.99
C ILE A 206 -2.45 2.07 3.16
N ASP A 207 -3.46 1.24 3.34
CA ASP A 207 -3.47 -0.09 3.96
C ASP A 207 -4.23 -0.99 2.97
N GLY A 208 -3.88 -0.90 1.69
CA GLY A 208 -4.57 -1.61 0.62
C GLY A 208 -4.09 -3.05 0.59
N VAL A 209 -4.95 -3.99 0.97
CA VAL A 209 -4.72 -5.40 0.67
C VAL A 209 -5.01 -5.59 -0.81
N LEU A 210 -3.95 -5.75 -1.56
CA LEU A 210 -3.99 -6.40 -2.85
C LEU A 210 -4.21 -7.91 -2.63
N THR A 211 -5.18 -8.54 -3.30
CA THR A 211 -5.51 -9.97 -3.07
C THR A 211 -5.26 -10.80 -4.33
N PHE A 212 -4.17 -11.58 -4.39
CA PHE A 212 -3.85 -12.41 -5.58
C PHE A 212 -3.60 -13.85 -5.30
N TYR A 213 -3.75 -14.61 -6.38
CA TYR A 213 -3.27 -15.95 -6.51
C TYR A 213 -1.76 -15.93 -6.84
N GLY A 214 -0.94 -16.32 -5.87
CA GLY A 214 0.49 -16.65 -6.07
C GLY A 214 1.53 -15.53 -5.90
N GLU A 215 2.78 -15.95 -5.65
CA GLU A 215 3.99 -15.12 -5.59
C GLU A 215 4.34 -14.49 -6.94
N GLU A 216 4.08 -15.20 -8.04
CA GLU A 216 4.38 -14.78 -9.41
C GLU A 216 3.72 -13.44 -9.77
N THR A 217 2.43 -13.28 -9.48
CA THR A 217 1.67 -12.05 -9.74
C THR A 217 2.22 -10.84 -8.96
N PHE A 218 2.75 -11.07 -7.76
CA PHE A 218 3.41 -10.03 -6.99
C PHE A 218 4.74 -9.64 -7.62
N MET A 219 5.56 -10.62 -8.01
CA MET A 219 6.83 -10.38 -8.69
C MET A 219 6.63 -9.62 -10.01
N GLU A 220 5.60 -9.95 -10.79
CA GLU A 220 5.27 -9.23 -12.02
C GLU A 220 4.97 -7.73 -11.76
N LEU A 221 4.25 -7.40 -10.68
CA LEU A 221 4.04 -5.99 -10.31
C LEU A 221 5.36 -5.29 -9.96
N VAL A 222 6.25 -5.96 -9.22
CA VAL A 222 7.56 -5.40 -8.86
C VAL A 222 8.41 -5.18 -10.10
N GLU A 223 8.40 -6.10 -11.05
CA GLU A 223 9.07 -5.96 -12.34
C GLU A 223 8.52 -4.80 -13.15
N ARG A 224 7.19 -4.65 -13.24
CA ARG A 224 6.55 -3.51 -13.91
C ARG A 224 6.97 -2.18 -13.28
N PHE A 225 6.99 -2.09 -11.95
CA PHE A 225 7.52 -0.90 -11.26
C PHE A 225 8.99 -0.62 -11.57
N GLY A 226 9.79 -1.67 -11.78
CA GLY A 226 11.19 -1.53 -12.20
C GLY A 226 11.37 -0.88 -13.57
N THR A 227 10.32 -0.80 -14.39
CA THR A 227 10.34 -0.15 -15.71
C THR A 227 9.90 1.32 -15.70
N ILE A 228 9.51 1.85 -14.54
CA ILE A 228 9.01 3.22 -14.41
C ILE A 228 10.18 4.18 -14.09
N ASP A 229 10.43 5.14 -14.98
CA ASP A 229 11.63 6.00 -14.96
C ASP A 229 11.84 6.78 -13.65
N HIS A 230 10.75 7.23 -13.03
CA HIS A 230 10.79 8.04 -11.80
C HIS A 230 10.79 7.20 -10.51
N LEU A 231 10.88 5.86 -10.64
CA LEU A 231 10.95 4.94 -9.53
C LEU A 231 12.33 4.30 -9.42
N THR A 232 12.80 4.14 -8.19
CA THR A 232 13.87 3.20 -7.84
C THR A 232 13.30 2.12 -6.95
N ILE A 233 13.40 0.88 -7.41
CA ILE A 233 12.92 -0.30 -6.69
C ILE A 233 14.08 -0.95 -5.96
N LYS A 234 13.88 -1.25 -4.67
CA LYS A 234 14.77 -2.13 -3.91
C LYS A 234 13.95 -3.25 -3.34
N ASP A 235 14.21 -4.46 -3.79
CA ASP A 235 13.52 -5.64 -3.31
C ASP A 235 14.50 -6.58 -2.57
N ARG A 236 14.00 -7.69 -2.04
CA ARG A 236 14.82 -8.66 -1.29
C ARG A 236 15.34 -9.82 -2.13
N TRP A 237 14.91 -9.92 -3.38
CA TRP A 237 15.27 -10.99 -4.31
C TRP A 237 16.46 -10.58 -5.20
N ASN A 238 16.72 -9.28 -5.38
CA ASN A 238 17.81 -8.71 -6.18
C ASN A 238 18.83 -7.86 -5.40
#